data_AF-A0A8T5JYV4-F1
#
_entry.id   AF-A0A8T5JYV4-F1
#
_cell.length_a   1.000
_cell.length_b   1.000
_cell.length_c   1.000
_cell.angle_alpha   90.00
_cell.angle_beta   90.00
_cell.angle_gamma   90.00
#
_symmetry.space_group_name_H-M   'P 1'
#
loop_
_entity.id
_entity.type
_entity.pdbx_description
1 polymer ?
#
loop_
_entity_poly.entity_id
_entity_poly.type
_entity_poly.pdbx_seq_one_letter_code
_entity_poly.pdbx_strand_id
1 'polypeptide(L)'
;MKYLNELKDLGLPENEYAIFGSGPLAIRSLRENLDIDIVVSENLWNNLIDKYGLSGRCVCIGNVDVYRDWFGMDIDDLIKNSEIIEGFRYVCLNDVVKWKENTSRDKDKKDLILIRDYLKNN
;
A
#
# COMPACT_ATOMS: atom_id res chain seq x y z
N MET A 1 6.85 11.71 0.44
CA MET A 1 6.07 10.68 1.16
C MET A 1 6.42 10.71 2.65
N LYS A 2 5.44 10.64 3.55
CA LYS A 2 5.65 10.60 5.01
C LYS A 2 5.90 9.15 5.49
N TYR A 3 6.64 9.01 6.59
CA TYR A 3 6.88 7.76 7.35
C TYR A 3 7.65 6.64 6.65
N LEU A 4 8.28 6.91 5.49
CA LEU A 4 9.02 5.88 4.76
C LEU A 4 10.23 5.33 5.55
N ASN A 5 10.84 6.16 6.40
CA ASN A 5 11.90 5.72 7.32
C ASN A 5 11.36 4.72 8.36
N GLU A 6 10.14 4.90 8.88
CA GLU A 6 9.56 3.94 9.82
C GLU A 6 9.38 2.56 9.18
N LEU A 7 8.87 2.51 7.95
CA LEU A 7 8.77 1.27 7.18
C LEU A 7 10.15 0.64 6.95
N LYS A 8 11.15 1.45 6.61
CA LYS A 8 12.53 0.98 6.40
C LYS A 8 13.10 0.33 7.65
N ASP A 9 12.88 0.95 8.82
CA ASP A 9 13.41 0.50 10.10
C ASP A 9 12.78 -0.83 10.57
N LEU A 10 11.63 -1.23 10.00
CA LEU A 10 11.05 -2.55 10.24
C LEU A 10 11.87 -3.70 9.64
N GLY A 11 12.73 -3.43 8.66
CA GLY A 11 13.59 -4.44 8.04
C GLY A 11 12.83 -5.60 7.39
N LEU A 12 11.65 -5.32 6.83
CA LEU A 12 10.79 -6.34 6.23
C LEU A 12 11.42 -6.91 4.94
N PRO A 13 11.22 -8.20 4.62
CA PRO A 13 11.72 -8.78 3.38
C PRO A 13 11.09 -8.10 2.15
N GLU A 14 11.93 -7.56 1.27
CA GLU A 14 11.47 -6.73 0.14
C GLU A 14 10.52 -7.43 -0.84
N ASN A 15 10.48 -8.77 -0.86
CA ASN A 15 9.60 -9.54 -1.76
C ASN A 15 8.33 -10.06 -1.06
N GLU A 16 8.09 -9.65 0.19
CA GLU A 16 6.94 -10.10 0.98
C GLU A 16 5.98 -8.97 1.32
N TYR A 17 6.21 -7.76 0.79
CA TYR A 17 5.29 -6.65 0.95
C TYR A 17 5.27 -5.72 -0.25
N ALA A 18 4.17 -4.98 -0.37
CA ALA A 18 4.08 -3.82 -1.26
C ALA A 18 3.26 -2.72 -0.58
N ILE A 19 3.70 -1.48 -0.76
CA ILE A 19 3.01 -0.29 -0.29
C ILE A 19 1.73 -0.11 -1.11
N PHE A 20 0.59 -0.05 -0.41
CA PHE A 20 -0.74 0.11 -0.98
C PHE A 20 -1.33 1.49 -0.61
N GLY A 21 -2.58 1.68 -1.00
CA GLY A 21 -3.44 2.72 -0.47
C GLY A 21 -3.05 4.07 -1.04
N SER A 22 -2.66 4.99 -0.16
CA SER A 22 -2.20 6.31 -0.59
C SER A 22 -0.72 6.42 -0.91
N GLY A 23 0.10 5.41 -0.54
CA GLY A 23 1.53 5.41 -0.79
C GLY A 23 1.93 5.52 -2.27
N PRO A 24 1.35 4.74 -3.20
CA PRO A 24 1.65 4.83 -4.63
C PRO A 24 1.39 6.21 -5.25
N LEU A 25 0.41 6.95 -4.71
CA LEU A 25 0.12 8.33 -5.13
C LEU A 25 1.10 9.31 -4.49
N ALA A 26 1.45 9.10 -3.21
CA ALA A 26 2.32 10.00 -2.46
C ALA A 26 3.77 9.98 -2.93
N ILE A 27 4.30 8.83 -3.33
CA ILE A 27 5.65 8.74 -3.92
C ILE A 27 5.73 9.46 -5.28
N ARG A 28 4.60 9.56 -5.99
CA ARG A 28 4.48 10.28 -7.27
C ARG A 28 4.05 11.74 -7.13
N SER A 29 4.05 12.27 -5.91
CA SER A 29 3.65 13.66 -5.61
C SER A 29 2.22 14.00 -6.06
N LEU A 30 1.32 13.01 -6.17
CA LEU A 30 -0.07 13.24 -6.57
C LEU A 30 -0.94 13.71 -5.39
N ARG A 31 -0.66 13.21 -4.18
CA ARG A 31 -1.29 13.66 -2.92
C ARG A 31 -0.41 13.32 -1.71
N GLU A 32 -0.67 13.92 -0.56
CA GLU A 32 -0.03 13.51 0.69
C GLU A 32 -0.65 12.24 1.30
N ASN A 33 0.19 11.41 1.93
CA ASN A 33 -0.23 10.31 2.80
C ASN A 33 -0.27 10.73 4.28
N LEU A 34 -1.12 10.08 5.08
CA LEU A 34 -1.22 10.27 6.53
C LEU A 34 -0.63 9.10 7.33
N ASP A 35 -0.44 7.97 6.65
CA ASP A 35 -0.02 6.66 7.11
C ASP A 35 0.65 5.93 5.92
N ILE A 36 1.22 4.77 6.17
CA ILE A 36 1.64 3.83 5.13
C ILE A 36 0.81 2.57 5.27
N ASP A 37 -0.04 2.30 4.28
CA ASP A 37 -0.66 0.99 4.14
C ASP A 37 0.30 0.06 3.40
N ILE A 38 0.53 -1.14 3.92
CA ILE A 38 1.20 -2.23 3.19
C ILE A 38 0.32 -3.47 3.14
N VAL A 39 0.34 -4.16 2.00
CA VAL A 39 -0.11 -5.54 1.91
C VAL A 39 1.10 -6.46 2.04
N VAL A 40 0.94 -7.58 2.74
CA VAL A 40 2.02 -8.53 3.02
C VAL A 40 1.64 -9.97 2.66
N SER A 41 2.65 -10.78 2.36
CA SER A 41 2.50 -12.24 2.21
C SER A 41 1.84 -12.86 3.43
N GLU A 42 1.21 -14.03 3.28
CA GLU A 42 0.63 -14.76 4.42
C GLU A 42 1.69 -15.12 5.47
N ASN A 43 2.90 -15.50 5.02
CA ASN A 43 4.01 -15.81 5.92
C ASN A 43 4.43 -14.61 6.76
N LEU A 44 4.62 -13.44 6.13
CA LEU A 44 5.01 -12.23 6.82
C LEU A 44 3.87 -11.74 7.75
N TRP A 45 2.62 -11.86 7.31
CA TRP A 45 1.46 -11.57 8.14
C TRP A 45 1.48 -12.35 9.45
N ASN A 46 1.65 -13.68 9.38
CA ASN A 46 1.64 -14.56 10.56
C ASN A 46 2.75 -14.17 11.55
N ASN A 47 3.94 -13.82 11.05
CA ASN A 47 5.04 -13.35 11.90
C ASN A 47 4.73 -12.00 12.59
N LEU A 48 4.10 -11.07 11.87
CA LEU A 48 3.81 -9.73 12.38
C LEU A 48 2.63 -9.71 13.36
N ILE A 49 1.58 -10.49 13.10
CA ILE A 49 0.43 -10.57 14.00
C ILE A 49 0.82 -11.21 15.34
N ASP A 50 1.70 -12.22 15.34
CA ASP A 50 2.21 -12.84 16.56
C ASP A 50 3.06 -11.85 17.39
N LYS A 51 3.81 -10.98 16.70
CA LYS A 51 4.71 -10.03 17.35
C LYS A 51 4.02 -8.79 17.91
N TYR A 52 3.07 -8.22 17.16
CA TYR A 52 2.48 -6.92 17.47
C TYR A 52 0.99 -6.99 17.84
N GLY A 53 0.33 -8.10 17.56
CA GLY A 53 -1.10 -8.27 17.77
C GLY A 53 -1.96 -7.55 16.71
N LEU A 54 -3.24 -7.92 16.67
CA LEU A 54 -4.22 -7.34 15.77
C LEU A 54 -4.84 -6.07 16.36
N SER A 55 -4.92 -5.01 15.56
CA SER A 55 -5.65 -3.77 15.87
C SER A 55 -6.78 -3.59 14.87
N GLY A 56 -8.00 -3.97 15.26
CA GLY A 56 -9.16 -3.94 14.37
C GLY A 56 -9.01 -4.93 13.21
N ARG A 57 -8.62 -4.46 12.02
CA ARG A 57 -8.48 -5.28 10.80
C ARG A 57 -7.05 -5.37 10.27
N CYS A 58 -6.10 -4.69 10.89
CA CYS A 58 -4.70 -4.64 10.48
C CYS A 58 -3.78 -4.84 11.69
N VAL A 59 -2.50 -5.04 11.43
CA VAL A 59 -1.45 -4.89 12.44
C VAL A 59 -0.91 -3.47 12.33
N CYS A 60 -1.01 -2.67 13.40
CA CYS A 60 -0.53 -1.29 13.42
C CYS A 60 0.87 -1.24 14.05
N ILE A 61 1.86 -0.77 13.30
CA ILE A 61 3.25 -0.62 13.75
C ILE A 61 3.69 0.83 13.51
N GLY A 62 3.57 1.68 14.53
CA GLY A 62 3.79 3.13 14.35
C GLY A 62 2.78 3.72 13.37
N ASN A 63 3.26 4.37 12.31
CA ASN A 63 2.43 4.89 11.22
C ASN A 63 2.29 3.92 10.01
N VAL A 64 2.64 2.64 10.21
CA VAL A 64 2.52 1.59 9.19
C VAL A 64 1.38 0.65 9.55
N ASP A 65 0.37 0.60 8.70
CA ASP A 65 -0.74 -0.34 8.79
C ASP A 65 -0.51 -1.52 7.84
N VAL A 66 -0.45 -2.71 8.42
CA VAL A 66 -0.16 -3.96 7.70
C VAL A 66 -1.44 -4.73 7.48
N TYR A 67 -1.68 -5.19 6.26
CA TYR A 67 -2.87 -5.93 5.86
C TYR A 67 -2.51 -7.26 5.18
N ARG A 68 -3.23 -8.32 5.54
CA ARG A 68 -3.16 -9.63 4.86
C ARG A 68 -4.06 -9.74 3.64
N ASP A 69 -5.05 -8.85 3.53
CA ASP A 69 -6.07 -8.89 2.50
C ASP A 69 -6.49 -7.47 2.12
N TRP A 70 -6.90 -7.31 0.86
CA TRP A 70 -7.38 -6.04 0.35
C TRP A 70 -8.62 -6.22 -0.52
N PHE A 71 -9.76 -6.47 0.12
CA PHE A 71 -11.09 -6.52 -0.52
C PHE A 71 -11.19 -7.47 -1.72
N GLY A 72 -10.64 -8.68 -1.60
CA GLY A 72 -10.72 -9.72 -2.64
C GLY A 72 -9.70 -9.60 -3.77
N MET A 73 -8.75 -8.66 -3.66
CA MET A 73 -7.57 -8.64 -4.53
C MET A 73 -6.58 -9.73 -4.12
N ASP A 74 -5.88 -10.29 -5.11
CA ASP A 74 -4.82 -11.28 -4.90
C ASP A 74 -3.54 -10.57 -4.40
N ILE A 75 -3.15 -10.84 -3.16
CA ILE A 75 -2.00 -10.17 -2.53
C ILE A 75 -0.67 -10.59 -3.15
N ASP A 76 -0.53 -11.85 -3.55
CA ASP A 76 0.71 -12.34 -4.15
C ASP A 76 0.92 -11.67 -5.51
N ASP A 77 -0.14 -11.52 -6.30
CA ASP A 77 -0.08 -10.76 -7.56
C ASP A 77 0.21 -9.28 -7.33
N LEU A 78 -0.36 -8.66 -6.30
CA LEU A 78 -0.08 -7.25 -5.96
C LEU A 78 1.39 -7.02 -5.59
N ILE A 79 1.98 -7.93 -4.81
CA ILE A 79 3.39 -7.86 -4.42
C ILE A 79 4.29 -8.16 -5.63
N LYS A 80 3.99 -9.23 -6.36
CA LYS A 80 4.80 -9.67 -7.51
C LYS A 80 4.83 -8.65 -8.65
N ASN A 81 3.68 -8.04 -8.96
CA ASN A 81 3.53 -7.07 -10.04
C ASN A 81 3.76 -5.63 -9.58
N SER A 82 4.19 -5.42 -8.34
CA SER A 82 4.53 -4.10 -7.80
C SER A 82 5.68 -3.43 -8.56
N GLU A 83 5.69 -2.10 -8.55
CA GLU A 83 6.76 -1.28 -9.09
C GLU A 83 7.77 -0.95 -7.99
N ILE A 84 9.05 -0.99 -8.32
CA ILE A 84 10.11 -0.57 -7.39
C ILE A 84 10.43 0.91 -7.65
N ILE A 85 10.22 1.75 -6.64
CA ILE A 85 10.53 3.19 -6.68
C ILE A 85 11.34 3.52 -5.43
N GLU A 86 12.50 4.16 -5.60
CA GLU A 86 13.40 4.51 -4.48
C GLU A 86 13.75 3.34 -3.54
N GLY A 87 13.77 2.10 -4.06
CA GLY A 87 14.09 0.88 -3.31
C GLY A 87 12.92 0.26 -2.55
N PHE A 88 11.70 0.79 -2.69
CA PHE A 88 10.49 0.22 -2.08
C PHE A 88 9.53 -0.27 -3.15
N ARG A 89 8.78 -1.34 -2.83
CA ARG A 89 7.71 -1.84 -3.68
C ARG A 89 6.43 -1.07 -3.45
N TYR A 90 5.81 -0.60 -4.53
CA TYR A 90 4.53 0.06 -4.55
C TYR A 90 3.58 -0.70 -5.46
N VAL A 91 2.35 -0.93 -5.01
CA VAL A 91 1.34 -1.47 -5.90
C VAL A 91 1.13 -0.53 -7.09
N CYS A 92 1.02 -1.13 -8.28
CA CYS A 92 0.77 -0.43 -9.53
C CYS A 92 -0.45 0.48 -9.43
N LEU A 93 -0.36 1.68 -10.01
CA LEU A 93 -1.48 2.62 -10.04
C LEU A 93 -2.75 2.02 -10.66
N ASN A 94 -2.61 1.13 -11.65
CA ASN A 94 -3.74 0.44 -12.26
C ASN A 94 -4.51 -0.42 -11.25
N ASP A 95 -3.83 -1.11 -10.34
CA ASP A 95 -4.47 -1.92 -9.31
C ASP A 95 -5.09 -1.05 -8.21
N VAL A 96 -4.46 0.08 -7.89
CA VAL A 96 -5.06 1.09 -7.01
C VAL A 96 -6.36 1.65 -7.62
N VAL A 97 -6.40 1.89 -8.93
CA VAL A 97 -7.62 2.31 -9.65
C VAL A 97 -8.70 1.25 -9.54
N LYS A 98 -8.40 -0.01 -9.87
CA LYS A 98 -9.36 -1.13 -9.78
C LYS A 98 -10.03 -1.19 -8.41
N TRP A 99 -9.26 -1.03 -7.34
CA TRP A 99 -9.83 -1.00 -5.99
C TRP A 99 -10.67 0.26 -5.74
N LYS A 100 -10.15 1.45 -6.04
CA LYS A 100 -10.85 2.72 -5.76
C LYS A 100 -12.17 2.86 -6.52
N GLU A 101 -12.26 2.32 -7.73
CA GLU A 101 -13.51 2.30 -8.52
C GLU A 101 -14.64 1.54 -7.81
N ASN A 102 -14.30 0.57 -6.96
CA ASN A 102 -15.25 -0.21 -6.17
C ASN A 102 -15.56 0.41 -4.80
N THR A 103 -15.10 1.64 -4.53
CA THR A 103 -15.30 2.33 -3.25
C THR A 103 -16.12 3.61 -3.43
N SER A 104 -16.89 4.02 -2.42
CA SER A 104 -17.78 5.19 -2.49
C SER A 104 -17.23 6.45 -1.79
N ARG A 105 -15.98 6.43 -1.29
CA ARG A 105 -15.43 7.52 -0.47
C ARG A 105 -15.00 8.69 -1.36
N ASP A 106 -15.29 9.92 -0.93
CA ASP A 106 -15.00 11.11 -1.73
C ASP A 106 -13.52 11.35 -1.99
N LYS A 107 -12.64 10.93 -1.06
CA LYS A 107 -11.18 10.98 -1.28
C LYS A 107 -10.76 10.09 -2.45
N ASP A 108 -11.38 8.93 -2.63
CA ASP A 108 -11.01 8.02 -3.71
C ASP A 108 -11.44 8.54 -5.08
N LYS A 109 -12.58 9.26 -5.15
CA LYS A 109 -12.99 9.94 -6.39
C LYS A 109 -11.95 10.97 -6.84
N LYS A 110 -11.39 11.74 -5.89
CA LYS A 110 -10.31 12.70 -6.17
C LYS A 110 -9.04 11.98 -6.60
N ASP A 111 -8.68 10.92 -5.89
CA ASP A 111 -7.50 10.10 -6.21
C ASP A 111 -7.59 9.47 -7.60
N LEU A 112 -8.77 8.99 -8.01
CA LEU A 112 -9.00 8.44 -9.35
C LEU A 112 -8.75 9.47 -10.46
N ILE A 113 -9.14 10.73 -10.26
CA ILE A 113 -8.86 11.81 -11.23
C ILE A 113 -7.35 12.00 -11.35
N LEU A 114 -6.65 12.17 -10.22
CA LEU A 114 -5.20 12.37 -10.19
C LEU A 114 -4.43 11.21 -10.85
N ILE A 115 -4.81 9.97 -10.55
CA ILE A 115 -4.17 8.79 -11.14
C ILE A 115 -4.41 8.73 -12.64
N ARG A 116 -5.65 8.92 -13.09
CA ARG A 116 -5.98 8.85 -14.52
C ARG A 116 -5.31 9.96 -15.32
N ASP A 117 -5.19 11.16 -14.76
CA ASP A 117 -4.47 12.26 -15.42
C ASP A 117 -2.97 11.98 -15.47
N TYR A 118 -2.39 11.39 -14.42
CA TYR A 118 -0.98 10.97 -14.43
C TYR A 118 -0.70 9.90 -15.51
N LEU A 119 -1.55 8.86 -15.59
CA LEU A 119 -1.41 7.74 -16.53
C LEU A 119 -1.64 8.13 -18.00
N LYS A 120 -2.30 9.25 -18.28
CA LYS A 120 -2.46 9.77 -19.65
C LYS A 120 -1.22 10.52 -20.14
N ASN A 121 -0.42 11.04 -19.22
CA ASN A 121 0.68 11.95 -19.50
C ASN A 121 2.07 11.30 -19.36
N ASN A 122 2.13 10.00 -19.00
CA ASN A 122 3.34 9.20 -18.80
C ASN A 122 3.11 7.80 -19.36
#